data_AF-A0A059WXB1-F1
#
_entry.id   AF-A0A059WXB1-F1
#
_cell.length_a   1.000
_cell.length_b   1.000
_cell.length_c   1.000
_cell.angle_alpha   90.00
_cell.angle_beta   90.00
_cell.angle_gamma   90.00
#
_symmetry.space_group_name_H-M   'P 1'
#
loop_
_entity.id
_entity.type
_entity.pdbx_description
1 polymer ?
#
loop_
_entity_poly.entity_id
_entity_poly.type
_entity_poly.pdbx_seq_one_letter_code
_entity_poly.pdbx_strand_id
1 'polypeptide(L)'
;MSWADNRSRDFVPVLRKKFNESEVHNRTGARFHSSFWPAKLLWLRKAQPEAFTQTAQWLSLSDYLSLKLFDDSSTSISMASATGIFDIGKCEWDKPLLRSLKLQRSHLPQIAEPDQTFQLKPKFLKRWPRLAEAAWFTAIGDGAANNIGSSCVTKERAALMVGTSGALRVAYRGEPPTKIPDGLWCYRIDGERVIIGGALSDGGGLYCWLKENLKLPANAEKMIAARPPALHGVTFLPFLGRY
;
A
#
# COMPACT_ATOMS: atom_id res chain seq x y z
N MET A 1 -3.32 -5.98 11.71
CA MET A 1 -4.51 -5.35 11.09
C MET A 1 -4.26 -5.17 9.60
N SER A 2 -5.02 -5.86 8.73
CA SER A 2 -4.83 -5.79 7.27
C SER A 2 -5.24 -4.42 6.71
N TRP A 3 -4.95 -4.15 5.43
CA TRP A 3 -5.34 -2.90 4.76
C TRP A 3 -6.87 -2.75 4.60
N ALA A 4 -7.61 -3.86 4.59
CA ALA A 4 -9.07 -3.88 4.50
C ALA A 4 -9.78 -3.75 5.86
N ASP A 5 -9.03 -3.75 6.98
CA ASP A 5 -9.59 -3.57 8.32
C ASP A 5 -10.07 -2.13 8.52
N ASN A 6 -11.38 -1.97 8.70
CA ASN A 6 -12.03 -0.65 8.81
C ASN A 6 -12.33 -0.20 10.24
N ARG A 7 -11.84 -0.88 11.28
CA ARG A 7 -12.11 -0.48 12.69
C ARG A 7 -11.61 0.92 13.03
N SER A 8 -10.63 1.42 12.29
CA SER A 8 -10.04 2.75 12.49
C SER A 8 -10.69 3.87 11.66
N ARG A 9 -11.78 3.58 10.93
CA ARG A 9 -12.46 4.55 10.03
C ARG A 9 -12.82 5.87 10.73
N ASP A 10 -13.38 5.79 11.94
CA ASP A 10 -13.83 6.96 12.69
C ASP A 10 -12.68 7.83 13.24
N PHE A 11 -11.44 7.35 13.16
CA PHE A 11 -10.25 8.10 13.54
C PHE A 11 -9.66 8.91 12.39
N VAL A 12 -10.11 8.70 11.15
CA VAL A 12 -9.69 9.50 9.99
C VAL A 12 -10.11 10.97 10.14
N PRO A 13 -11.37 11.33 10.50
CA PRO A 13 -11.75 12.72 10.75
C PRO A 13 -10.95 13.38 11.88
N VAL A 14 -10.53 12.61 12.89
CA VAL A 14 -9.72 13.12 14.01
C VAL A 14 -8.33 13.55 13.53
N LEU A 15 -7.73 12.81 12.60
CA LEU A 15 -6.46 13.19 11.97
C LEU A 15 -6.62 14.43 11.09
N ARG A 16 -7.69 14.50 10.29
CA ARG A 16 -8.01 15.67 9.43
C ARG A 16 -8.25 16.96 10.22
N LYS A 17 -8.77 16.88 11.45
CA LYS A 17 -8.89 18.06 12.34
C LYS A 17 -7.55 18.56 12.87
N LYS A 18 -6.51 17.71 12.87
CA LYS A 18 -5.19 18.02 13.45
C LYS A 18 -4.15 18.42 12.43
N PHE A 19 -4.36 18.09 11.17
CA PHE A 19 -3.39 18.26 10.11
C PHE A 19 -4.04 18.77 8.85
N ASN A 20 -3.30 19.57 8.08
CA ASN A 20 -3.62 19.81 6.69
C ASN A 20 -3.39 18.50 5.90
N GLU A 21 -4.48 17.84 5.49
CA GLU A 21 -4.39 16.53 4.81
C GLU A 21 -3.61 16.64 3.49
N SER A 22 -3.71 17.75 2.76
CA SER A 22 -2.97 17.93 1.50
C SER A 22 -1.46 17.99 1.72
N GLU A 23 -1.01 18.65 2.79
CA GLU A 23 0.41 18.68 3.16
C GLU A 23 0.92 17.31 3.61
N VAL A 24 0.12 16.57 4.38
CA VAL A 24 0.46 15.20 4.79
C VAL A 24 0.50 14.30 3.56
N HIS A 25 -0.49 14.39 2.67
CA HIS A 25 -0.57 13.59 1.44
C HIS A 25 0.66 13.82 0.58
N ASN A 26 1.03 15.08 0.29
CA ASN A 26 2.23 15.39 -0.50
C ASN A 26 3.52 14.91 0.16
N ARG A 27 3.58 14.89 1.50
CA ARG A 27 4.78 14.46 2.23
C ARG A 27 4.90 12.95 2.38
N THR A 28 3.79 12.24 2.60
CA THR A 28 3.80 10.80 2.89
C THR A 28 3.36 9.93 1.74
N GLY A 29 2.82 10.53 0.69
CA GLY A 29 2.25 9.78 -0.42
C GLY A 29 0.83 9.28 -0.20
N ALA A 30 0.29 9.39 1.02
CA ALA A 30 -0.99 8.79 1.40
C ALA A 30 -1.92 9.80 2.10
N ARG A 31 -3.21 9.74 1.76
CA ARG A 31 -4.25 10.44 2.53
C ARG A 31 -4.57 9.69 3.81
N PHE A 32 -5.24 10.36 4.74
CA PHE A 32 -5.78 9.65 5.90
C PHE A 32 -6.88 8.70 5.46
N HIS A 33 -6.64 7.41 5.68
CA HIS A 33 -7.57 6.33 5.38
C HIS A 33 -7.40 5.22 6.42
N SER A 34 -8.44 4.42 6.67
CA SER A 34 -8.43 3.29 7.62
C SER A 34 -7.39 2.22 7.25
N SER A 35 -6.98 2.17 5.98
CA SER A 35 -5.95 1.25 5.50
C SER A 35 -4.54 1.58 6.01
N PHE A 36 -4.27 2.85 6.33
CA PHE A 36 -2.94 3.32 6.71
C PHE A 36 -2.70 3.35 8.22
N TRP A 37 -1.41 3.37 8.59
CA TRP A 37 -0.96 3.28 9.97
C TRP A 37 -1.44 4.44 10.83
N PRO A 38 -1.49 5.71 10.39
CA PRO A 38 -1.92 6.80 11.25
C PRO A 38 -3.30 6.58 11.90
N ALA A 39 -4.30 6.12 11.13
CA ALA A 39 -5.63 5.84 11.65
C ALA A 39 -5.62 4.61 12.58
N LYS A 40 -4.95 3.52 12.16
CA LYS A 40 -4.86 2.28 12.93
C LYS A 40 -4.17 2.46 14.28
N LEU A 41 -3.03 3.16 14.31
CA LEU A 41 -2.27 3.43 15.52
C LEU A 41 -3.03 4.37 16.45
N LEU A 42 -3.71 5.37 15.90
CA LEU A 42 -4.56 6.25 16.71
C LEU A 42 -5.73 5.49 17.34
N TRP A 43 -6.37 4.60 16.59
CA TRP A 43 -7.42 3.71 17.09
C TRP A 43 -6.89 2.76 18.17
N LEU A 44 -5.77 2.06 17.92
CA LEU A 44 -5.16 1.12 18.87
C LEU A 44 -4.81 1.81 20.20
N ARG A 45 -4.27 3.02 20.15
CA ARG A 45 -3.96 3.80 21.36
C ARG A 45 -5.20 4.08 22.22
N LYS A 46 -6.38 4.15 21.62
CA LYS A 46 -7.66 4.37 22.32
C LYS A 46 -8.35 3.08 22.71
N ALA A 47 -8.37 2.09 21.83
CA ALA A 47 -9.04 0.82 22.05
C ALA A 47 -8.26 -0.12 22.98
N GLN A 48 -6.93 -0.05 22.97
CA GLN A 48 -6.03 -0.94 23.71
C GLN A 48 -4.83 -0.16 24.29
N PRO A 49 -5.06 0.79 25.22
CA PRO A 49 -4.02 1.71 25.70
C PRO A 49 -2.84 1.00 26.39
N GLU A 50 -3.11 -0.05 27.16
CA GLU A 50 -2.08 -0.84 27.85
C GLU A 50 -1.16 -1.55 26.86
N ALA A 51 -1.75 -2.31 25.92
CA ALA A 51 -1.00 -2.99 24.87
C ALA A 51 -0.23 -2.00 23.99
N PHE A 52 -0.83 -0.85 23.64
CA PHE A 52 -0.16 0.19 22.88
C PHE A 52 1.08 0.73 23.61
N THR A 53 0.99 0.92 24.93
CA THR A 53 2.10 1.43 25.76
C THR A 53 3.22 0.39 25.93
N GLN A 54 2.87 -0.90 26.01
CA GLN A 54 3.85 -1.99 26.14
C GLN A 54 4.47 -2.41 24.80
N THR A 55 3.95 -1.92 23.66
CA THR A 55 4.43 -2.32 22.33
C THR A 55 5.82 -1.73 22.07
N ALA A 56 6.83 -2.61 21.99
CA ALA A 56 8.19 -2.21 21.68
C ALA A 56 8.37 -1.72 20.23
N GLN A 57 7.74 -2.40 19.26
CA GLN A 57 7.82 -2.05 17.84
C GLN A 57 6.53 -2.35 17.08
N TRP A 58 6.18 -1.48 16.13
CA TRP A 58 5.11 -1.65 15.16
C TRP A 58 5.69 -2.10 13.84
N LEU A 59 5.34 -3.31 13.41
CA LEU A 59 5.91 -3.96 12.23
C LEU A 59 4.82 -4.25 11.19
N SER A 60 5.17 -4.18 9.91
CA SER A 60 4.37 -4.83 8.88
C SER A 60 4.52 -6.36 8.97
N LEU A 61 3.67 -7.10 8.25
CA LEU A 61 3.78 -8.56 8.23
C LEU A 61 5.14 -9.02 7.68
N SER A 62 5.67 -8.36 6.65
CA SER A 62 6.98 -8.70 6.09
C SER A 62 8.10 -8.46 7.09
N ASP A 63 8.07 -7.33 7.81
CA ASP A 63 9.12 -7.00 8.79
C ASP A 63 9.07 -7.97 9.98
N TYR A 64 7.86 -8.39 10.39
CA TYR A 64 7.70 -9.43 11.40
C TYR A 64 8.25 -10.78 10.94
N LEU A 65 8.00 -11.17 9.68
CA LEU A 65 8.58 -12.41 9.12
C LEU A 65 10.10 -12.31 9.04
N SER A 66 10.63 -11.16 8.62
CA SER A 66 12.08 -10.87 8.62
C SER A 66 12.66 -11.07 10.02
N LEU A 67 12.04 -10.49 11.05
CA LEU A 67 12.47 -10.64 12.43
C LEU A 67 12.48 -12.11 12.86
N LYS A 68 11.46 -12.89 12.48
CA LYS A 68 11.39 -14.31 12.84
C LYS A 68 12.40 -15.16 12.10
N LEU A 69 12.68 -14.87 10.83
CA LEU A 69 13.56 -15.65 9.95
C LEU A 69 15.04 -15.31 10.11
N PHE A 70 15.36 -14.05 10.40
CA PHE A 70 16.71 -13.48 10.30
C PHE A 70 17.17 -12.73 11.57
N ASP A 71 16.29 -12.56 12.57
CA ASP A 71 16.54 -11.73 13.76
C ASP A 71 16.70 -10.23 13.48
N ASP A 72 16.26 -9.79 12.31
CA ASP A 72 16.30 -8.39 11.88
C ASP A 72 14.91 -7.94 11.41
N SER A 73 14.40 -6.85 11.98
CA SER A 73 13.09 -6.27 11.66
C SER A 73 13.17 -5.07 10.71
N SER A 74 14.32 -4.82 10.11
CA SER A 74 14.52 -3.70 9.17
C SER A 74 13.52 -3.77 8.02
N THR A 75 12.94 -2.62 7.69
CA THR A 75 11.93 -2.49 6.65
C THR A 75 12.52 -1.82 5.42
N SER A 76 12.06 -2.21 4.23
CA SER A 76 12.48 -1.52 3.01
C SER A 76 11.82 -0.14 2.90
N ILE A 77 12.43 0.74 2.12
CA ILE A 77 11.80 2.00 1.68
C ILE A 77 10.43 1.73 1.04
N SER A 78 10.30 0.64 0.27
CA SER A 78 9.04 0.25 -0.37
C SER A 78 7.93 0.02 0.65
N MET A 79 8.17 -0.84 1.63
CA MET A 79 7.19 -1.18 2.65
C MET A 79 6.92 -0.01 3.60
N ALA A 80 7.95 0.76 3.96
CA ALA A 80 7.80 1.95 4.79
C ALA A 80 6.90 3.01 4.12
N SER A 81 7.08 3.25 2.82
CA SER A 81 6.28 4.25 2.08
C SER A 81 4.78 3.92 2.03
N ALA A 82 4.41 2.65 2.04
CA ALA A 82 3.01 2.21 2.06
C ALA A 82 2.34 2.32 3.45
N THR A 83 3.05 2.72 4.49
CA THR A 83 2.48 2.87 5.85
C THR A 83 1.61 4.12 6.00
N GLY A 84 1.86 5.16 5.18
CA GLY A 84 1.27 6.50 5.34
C GLY A 84 1.83 7.32 6.51
N ILE A 85 2.94 6.87 7.12
CA ILE A 85 3.69 7.62 8.15
C ILE A 85 5.18 7.77 7.82
N PHE A 86 5.52 7.62 6.55
CA PHE A 86 6.88 7.74 6.03
C PHE A 86 6.93 8.95 5.11
N ASP A 87 7.86 9.88 5.34
CA ASP A 87 8.14 11.01 4.46
C ASP A 87 8.86 10.50 3.21
N ILE A 88 8.14 10.49 2.08
CA ILE A 88 8.66 9.98 0.81
C ILE A 88 9.67 10.94 0.17
N GLY A 89 9.74 12.21 0.56
CA GLY A 89 10.77 13.12 0.08
C GLY A 89 12.11 12.86 0.77
N LYS A 90 12.07 12.59 2.08
CA LYS A 90 13.28 12.41 2.91
C LYS A 90 13.71 10.97 3.12
N CYS A 91 12.86 10.00 2.76
CA CYS A 91 13.04 8.60 3.08
C CYS A 91 13.19 8.33 4.59
N GLU A 92 12.45 9.07 5.42
CA GLU A 92 12.46 8.94 6.89
C GLU A 92 11.04 8.80 7.45
N TRP A 93 10.89 8.30 8.67
CA TRP A 93 9.58 8.34 9.34
C TRP A 93 9.13 9.76 9.65
N ASP A 94 7.84 10.05 9.41
CA ASP A 94 7.28 11.39 9.50
C ASP A 94 7.19 11.91 10.93
N LYS A 95 8.16 12.76 11.32
CA LYS A 95 8.30 13.29 12.69
C LYS A 95 7.01 13.96 13.22
N PRO A 96 6.28 14.81 12.44
CA PRO A 96 5.00 15.37 12.88
C PRO A 96 3.94 14.31 13.23
N LEU A 97 3.75 13.30 12.39
CA LEU A 97 2.80 12.23 12.65
C LEU A 97 3.24 11.37 13.85
N LEU A 98 4.53 11.04 13.99
CA LEU A 98 5.03 10.30 15.15
C LEU A 98 4.71 11.02 16.46
N ARG A 99 4.98 12.33 16.54
CA ARG A 99 4.66 13.14 17.72
C ARG A 99 3.16 13.10 18.04
N SER A 100 2.30 13.27 17.04
CA SER A 100 0.83 13.25 17.23
C SER A 100 0.31 11.89 17.71
N LEU A 101 0.91 10.82 17.22
CA LEU A 101 0.60 9.45 17.63
C LEU A 101 1.24 9.05 18.97
N LYS A 102 2.09 9.89 19.55
CA LYS A 102 2.89 9.60 20.76
C LYS A 102 3.80 8.39 20.54
N LEU A 103 4.45 8.34 19.38
CA LEU A 103 5.44 7.32 19.05
C LEU A 103 6.84 7.92 19.00
N GLN A 104 7.81 7.13 19.44
CA GLN A 104 9.22 7.40 19.27
C GLN A 104 9.74 6.70 18.01
N ARG A 105 10.88 7.16 17.49
CA ARG A 105 11.53 6.54 16.32
C ARG A 105 11.85 5.05 16.55
N SER A 106 12.18 4.68 17.78
CA SER A 106 12.48 3.30 18.21
C SER A 106 11.28 2.35 18.10
N HIS A 107 10.05 2.87 18.16
CA HIS A 107 8.84 2.06 17.99
C HIS A 107 8.59 1.64 16.53
N LEU A 108 9.39 2.10 15.58
CA LEU A 108 9.29 1.76 14.17
C LEU A 108 10.56 1.04 13.70
N PRO A 109 10.48 0.17 12.69
CA PRO A 109 11.65 -0.55 12.20
C PRO A 109 12.72 0.40 11.65
N GLN A 110 13.97 -0.05 11.67
CA GLN A 110 15.03 0.64 10.94
C GLN A 110 14.74 0.58 9.44
N ILE A 111 15.10 1.63 8.72
CA ILE A 111 15.02 1.59 7.25
C ILE A 111 16.27 0.84 6.82
N ALA A 112 16.09 -0.24 6.07
CA ALA A 112 17.19 -1.05 5.60
C ALA A 112 18.07 -0.28 4.61
N GLU A 113 19.36 -0.58 4.62
CA GLU A 113 20.29 -0.05 3.63
C GLU A 113 19.97 -0.60 2.22
N PRO A 114 20.35 0.13 1.16
CA PRO A 114 20.30 -0.40 -0.20
C PRO A 114 21.03 -1.75 -0.29
N ASP A 115 20.41 -2.72 -0.95
CA ASP A 115 20.95 -4.07 -1.15
C ASP A 115 21.29 -4.84 0.13
N GLN A 116 20.76 -4.41 1.30
CA GLN A 116 20.89 -5.16 2.54
C GLN A 116 20.34 -6.58 2.37
N THR A 117 21.16 -7.55 2.74
CA THR A 117 20.80 -8.97 2.75
C THR A 117 20.78 -9.53 4.16
N PHE A 118 19.98 -10.57 4.34
CA PHE A 118 19.84 -11.28 5.60
C PHE A 118 20.29 -12.73 5.50
N GLN A 119 20.62 -13.31 6.65
CA GLN A 119 21.00 -14.71 6.78
C GLN A 119 19.97 -15.45 7.64
N LEU A 120 19.57 -16.65 7.20
CA LEU A 120 18.62 -17.46 7.93
C LEU A 120 19.16 -17.84 9.32
N LYS A 121 18.31 -17.76 10.34
CA LYS A 121 18.66 -18.27 11.67
C LYS A 121 19.00 -19.78 11.58
N PRO A 122 19.94 -20.28 12.42
CA PRO A 122 20.42 -21.67 12.34
C PRO A 122 19.32 -22.75 12.32
N LYS A 123 18.20 -22.52 13.02
CA LYS A 123 17.06 -23.45 13.03
C LYS A 123 16.39 -23.61 11.65
N PHE A 124 16.39 -22.56 10.82
CA PHE A 124 15.82 -22.61 9.47
C PHE A 124 16.81 -23.17 8.46
N LEU A 125 18.11 -22.98 8.66
CA LEU A 125 19.15 -23.63 7.85
C LEU A 125 19.05 -25.16 7.95
N LYS A 126 18.80 -25.70 9.15
CA LYS A 126 18.54 -27.14 9.34
C LYS A 126 17.29 -27.62 8.61
N ARG A 127 16.23 -26.80 8.56
CA ARG A 127 14.96 -27.13 7.90
C ARG A 127 15.06 -26.99 6.37
N TRP A 128 15.83 -26.02 5.89
CA TRP A 128 15.96 -25.64 4.48
C TRP A 128 17.43 -25.50 4.06
N PRO A 129 18.20 -26.60 4.05
CA PRO A 129 19.64 -26.55 3.77
C PRO A 129 19.96 -25.99 2.38
N ARG A 130 19.07 -26.16 1.41
CA ARG A 130 19.21 -25.61 0.04
C ARG A 130 19.20 -24.07 -0.02
N LEU A 131 18.76 -23.40 1.04
CA LEU A 131 18.69 -21.94 1.12
C LEU A 131 19.82 -21.35 1.97
N ALA A 132 20.83 -22.14 2.33
CA ALA A 132 21.89 -21.72 3.22
C ALA A 132 22.76 -20.59 2.65
N GLU A 133 22.97 -20.59 1.34
CA GLU A 133 23.76 -19.58 0.63
C GLU A 133 22.88 -18.53 -0.08
N ALA A 134 21.55 -18.59 0.11
CA ALA A 134 20.64 -17.66 -0.53
C ALA A 134 20.77 -16.26 0.09
N ALA A 135 20.86 -15.25 -0.77
CA ALA A 135 20.73 -13.85 -0.36
C ALA A 135 19.24 -13.52 -0.14
N TRP A 136 18.90 -13.12 1.08
CA TRP A 136 17.54 -12.72 1.43
C TRP A 136 17.44 -11.20 1.46
N PHE A 137 16.67 -10.61 0.56
CA PHE A 137 16.48 -9.16 0.49
C PHE A 137 15.25 -8.72 1.29
N THR A 138 15.19 -7.42 1.57
CA THR A 138 13.99 -6.82 2.16
C THR A 138 12.77 -6.95 1.26
N ALA A 139 11.59 -7.00 1.86
CA ALA A 139 10.34 -7.13 1.11
C ALA A 139 10.06 -5.88 0.27
N ILE A 140 9.44 -6.07 -0.89
CA ILE A 140 8.93 -4.99 -1.75
C ILE A 140 7.41 -5.07 -1.74
N GLY A 141 6.74 -3.92 -1.73
CA GLY A 141 5.28 -3.87 -1.79
C GLY A 141 4.75 -4.55 -3.06
N ASP A 142 3.65 -5.28 -2.94
CA ASP A 142 3.05 -6.05 -4.04
C ASP A 142 2.76 -5.21 -5.29
N GLY A 143 2.25 -3.98 -5.12
CA GLY A 143 2.00 -3.04 -6.19
C GLY A 143 3.29 -2.59 -6.90
N ALA A 144 4.37 -2.39 -6.15
CA ALA A 144 5.68 -2.08 -6.73
C ALA A 144 6.25 -3.29 -7.49
N ALA A 145 6.18 -4.48 -6.90
CA ALA A 145 6.60 -5.72 -7.52
C ALA A 145 5.81 -6.03 -8.80
N ASN A 146 4.49 -5.79 -8.80
CA ASN A 146 3.63 -5.95 -9.98
C ASN A 146 4.03 -4.99 -11.11
N ASN A 147 4.33 -3.74 -10.80
CA ASN A 147 4.80 -2.77 -11.80
C ASN A 147 6.16 -3.16 -12.39
N ILE A 148 7.12 -3.55 -11.53
CA ILE A 148 8.44 -3.99 -11.96
C ILE A 148 8.34 -5.26 -12.82
N GLY A 149 7.61 -6.26 -12.35
CA GLY A 149 7.43 -7.53 -13.06
C GLY A 149 6.67 -7.40 -14.38
N SER A 150 5.92 -6.31 -14.55
CA SER A 150 5.23 -5.98 -15.82
C SER A 150 6.05 -5.06 -16.74
N SER A 151 7.33 -4.83 -16.44
CA SER A 151 8.20 -3.89 -17.18
C SER A 151 7.62 -2.47 -17.30
N CYS A 152 6.82 -2.05 -16.33
CA CYS A 152 6.21 -0.72 -16.23
C CYS A 152 6.96 0.13 -15.20
N VAL A 153 8.23 0.41 -15.52
CA VAL A 153 9.21 1.08 -14.64
C VAL A 153 9.62 2.47 -15.14
N THR A 154 8.92 2.98 -16.13
CA THR A 154 9.17 4.30 -16.75
C THR A 154 7.84 5.04 -16.96
N LYS A 155 7.90 6.36 -17.22
CA LYS A 155 6.69 7.20 -17.35
C LYS A 155 5.86 6.88 -18.60
N GLU A 156 6.44 6.17 -19.55
CA GLU A 156 5.82 5.85 -20.85
C GLU A 156 4.86 4.66 -20.76
N ARG A 157 4.84 3.93 -19.63
CA ARG A 157 4.01 2.74 -19.45
C ARG A 157 3.28 2.78 -18.11
N ALA A 158 2.00 2.41 -18.15
CA ALA A 158 1.20 2.19 -16.96
C ALA A 158 0.90 0.69 -16.81
N ALA A 159 1.01 0.18 -15.60
CA ALA A 159 0.49 -1.14 -15.26
C ALA A 159 -0.99 -1.01 -14.88
N LEU A 160 -1.85 -1.63 -15.68
CA LEU A 160 -3.27 -1.79 -15.38
C LEU A 160 -3.52 -3.23 -14.93
N MET A 161 -3.93 -3.40 -13.69
CA MET A 161 -4.42 -4.66 -13.15
C MET A 161 -5.94 -4.57 -13.03
N VAL A 162 -6.67 -5.50 -13.63
CA VAL A 162 -8.11 -5.67 -13.42
C VAL A 162 -8.35 -7.09 -12.92
N GLY A 163 -8.43 -7.24 -11.60
CA GLY A 163 -8.92 -8.45 -10.93
C GLY A 163 -10.33 -8.22 -10.39
N THR A 164 -10.67 -8.78 -9.22
CA THR A 164 -11.93 -8.43 -8.52
C THR A 164 -12.03 -6.91 -8.31
N SER A 165 -10.93 -6.30 -7.88
CA SER A 165 -10.68 -4.85 -7.87
C SER A 165 -9.73 -4.45 -9.00
N GLY A 166 -9.60 -3.15 -9.25
CA GLY A 166 -8.67 -2.60 -10.23
C GLY A 166 -7.53 -1.79 -9.59
N ALA A 167 -6.41 -1.68 -10.29
CA ALA A 167 -5.38 -0.70 -9.97
C ALA A 167 -4.67 -0.23 -11.23
N LEU A 168 -4.41 1.07 -11.31
CA LEU A 168 -3.61 1.69 -12.37
C LEU A 168 -2.44 2.41 -11.74
N ARG A 169 -1.22 2.10 -12.20
CA ARG A 169 0.01 2.62 -11.60
C ARG A 169 1.06 2.96 -12.65
N VAL A 170 1.76 4.05 -12.46
CA VAL A 170 2.94 4.46 -13.23
C VAL A 170 4.13 4.53 -12.27
N ALA A 171 5.22 3.85 -12.61
CA ALA A 171 6.46 3.92 -11.86
C ALA A 171 7.54 4.61 -12.69
N TYR A 172 8.43 5.34 -12.04
CA TYR A 172 9.52 6.02 -12.71
C TYR A 172 10.67 6.33 -11.75
N ARG A 173 11.86 6.54 -12.33
CA ARG A 173 13.05 7.03 -11.61
C ARG A 173 12.97 8.54 -11.39
N GLY A 174 13.31 8.98 -10.18
CA GLY A 174 13.34 10.38 -9.77
C GLY A 174 12.52 10.62 -8.50
N GLU A 175 12.32 11.90 -8.21
CA GLU A 175 11.63 12.33 -7.00
C GLU A 175 10.10 12.21 -7.09
N PRO A 176 9.42 12.05 -5.94
CA PRO A 176 7.98 12.16 -5.88
C PRO A 176 7.54 13.58 -6.31
N PRO A 177 6.33 13.72 -6.88
CA PRO A 177 5.84 15.02 -7.30
C PRO A 177 5.62 15.93 -6.10
N THR A 178 5.88 17.23 -6.26
CA THR A 178 5.66 18.23 -5.21
C THR A 178 4.19 18.31 -4.78
N LYS A 179 3.28 18.10 -5.73
CA LYS A 179 1.85 17.96 -5.50
C LYS A 179 1.36 16.64 -6.10
N ILE A 180 0.93 15.73 -5.25
CA ILE A 180 0.33 14.48 -5.70
C ILE A 180 -1.10 14.78 -6.17
N PRO A 181 -1.51 14.29 -7.35
CA PRO A 181 -2.88 14.48 -7.82
C PRO A 181 -3.93 13.95 -6.83
N ASP A 182 -5.06 14.64 -6.73
CA ASP A 182 -6.18 14.20 -5.90
C ASP A 182 -6.66 12.80 -6.34
N GLY A 183 -7.00 11.95 -5.38
CA GLY A 183 -7.43 10.57 -5.63
C GLY A 183 -6.32 9.54 -5.86
N LEU A 184 -5.05 9.98 -6.01
CA LEU A 184 -3.91 9.08 -6.17
C LEU A 184 -3.06 9.01 -4.89
N TRP A 185 -2.27 7.95 -4.76
CA TRP A 185 -1.16 7.87 -3.82
C TRP A 185 0.17 7.88 -4.55
N CYS A 186 1.25 8.13 -3.82
CA CYS A 186 2.62 8.03 -4.31
C CYS A 186 3.47 7.24 -3.30
N TYR A 187 4.03 6.11 -3.68
CA TYR A 187 4.94 5.34 -2.84
C TYR A 187 6.33 5.33 -3.45
N ARG A 188 7.31 4.90 -2.66
CA ARG A 188 8.63 4.58 -3.18
C ARG A 188 8.71 3.09 -3.52
N ILE A 189 9.46 2.79 -4.56
CA ILE A 189 9.92 1.43 -4.85
C ILE A 189 11.24 1.21 -4.12
N ASP A 190 12.12 2.21 -4.14
CA ASP A 190 13.41 2.26 -3.46
C ASP A 190 13.85 3.73 -3.31
N GLY A 191 15.13 3.98 -3.02
CA GLY A 191 15.68 5.33 -2.88
C GLY A 191 15.64 6.18 -4.16
N GLU A 192 15.47 5.58 -5.33
CA GLU A 192 15.62 6.25 -6.63
C GLU A 192 14.35 6.24 -7.49
N ARG A 193 13.38 5.39 -7.14
CA ARG A 193 12.17 5.16 -7.93
C ARG A 193 10.91 5.35 -7.10
N VAL A 194 9.91 5.96 -7.73
CA VAL A 194 8.57 6.16 -7.17
C VAL A 194 7.52 5.44 -8.00
N ILE A 195 6.37 5.20 -7.39
CA ILE A 195 5.19 4.64 -8.02
C ILE A 195 3.96 5.43 -7.60
N ILE A 196 3.25 5.95 -8.59
CA ILE A 196 2.01 6.71 -8.40
C ILE A 196 0.86 5.88 -8.94
N GLY A 197 -0.26 5.86 -8.23
CA GLY A 197 -1.42 5.15 -8.75
C GLY A 197 -2.68 5.32 -7.91
N GLY A 198 -3.73 4.69 -8.41
CA GLY A 198 -5.05 4.64 -7.80
C GLY A 198 -5.58 3.20 -7.77
N ALA A 199 -6.43 2.91 -6.79
CA ALA A 199 -7.13 1.64 -6.63
C ALA A 199 -8.56 1.94 -6.96
N LEU A 200 -9.13 1.04 -7.73
CA LEU A 200 -10.52 1.04 -8.09
C LEU A 200 -11.14 -0.10 -7.29
N SER A 201 -12.13 0.23 -6.45
CA SER A 201 -12.92 -0.75 -5.71
C SER A 201 -13.59 -1.77 -6.63
N ASP A 202 -13.89 -1.34 -7.86
CA ASP A 202 -14.76 -2.04 -8.79
C ASP A 202 -13.99 -2.40 -10.08
N GLY A 203 -13.74 -3.69 -10.26
CA GLY A 203 -13.20 -4.27 -11.50
C GLY A 203 -14.07 -5.44 -11.96
N GLY A 204 -13.53 -6.66 -11.88
CA GLY A 204 -14.26 -7.90 -12.13
C GLY A 204 -15.44 -8.15 -11.18
N GLY A 205 -15.39 -7.62 -9.95
CA GLY A 205 -16.53 -7.71 -9.01
C GLY A 205 -17.78 -7.02 -9.54
N LEU A 206 -17.62 -5.85 -10.17
CA LEU A 206 -18.71 -5.14 -10.86
C LEU A 206 -19.23 -5.95 -12.04
N TYR A 207 -18.34 -6.56 -12.82
CA TYR A 207 -18.75 -7.41 -13.94
C TYR A 207 -19.59 -8.61 -13.47
N CYS A 208 -19.17 -9.29 -12.39
CA CYS A 208 -19.97 -10.35 -11.77
C CYS A 208 -21.34 -9.84 -11.29
N TRP A 209 -21.35 -8.70 -10.59
CA TRP A 209 -22.59 -8.08 -10.13
C TRP A 209 -23.55 -7.76 -11.28
N LEU A 210 -23.04 -7.21 -12.39
CA LEU A 210 -23.85 -6.92 -13.59
C LEU A 210 -24.45 -8.18 -14.20
N LYS A 211 -23.68 -9.27 -14.32
CA LYS A 211 -24.20 -10.54 -14.85
C LYS A 211 -25.30 -11.11 -13.98
N GLU A 212 -25.11 -11.10 -12.66
CA GLU A 212 -26.08 -11.63 -11.70
C GLU A 212 -27.36 -10.80 -11.65
N ASN A 213 -27.26 -9.47 -11.63
CA ASN A 213 -28.41 -8.58 -11.41
C ASN A 213 -29.16 -8.23 -12.70
N LEU A 214 -28.45 -8.07 -13.82
CA LEU A 214 -29.07 -7.76 -15.11
C LEU A 214 -29.50 -9.02 -15.89
N LYS A 215 -29.20 -10.21 -15.35
CA LYS A 215 -29.50 -11.51 -15.97
C LYS A 215 -29.04 -11.57 -17.43
N LEU A 216 -27.81 -11.13 -17.66
CA LEU A 216 -27.23 -11.04 -19.00
C LEU A 216 -27.16 -12.44 -19.65
N PRO A 217 -27.45 -12.55 -20.96
CA PRO A 217 -27.35 -13.84 -21.65
C PRO A 217 -25.88 -14.31 -21.71
N ALA A 218 -25.66 -15.62 -21.84
CA ALA A 218 -24.31 -16.20 -21.84
C ALA A 218 -23.39 -15.62 -22.95
N ASN A 219 -23.97 -15.14 -24.05
CA ASN A 219 -23.28 -14.52 -25.18
C ASN A 219 -23.25 -12.97 -25.13
N ALA A 220 -23.57 -12.36 -23.98
CA ALA A 220 -23.68 -10.90 -23.85
C ALA A 220 -22.42 -10.15 -24.33
N GLU A 221 -21.22 -10.66 -24.05
CA GLU A 221 -19.97 -10.03 -24.50
C GLU A 221 -19.89 -9.94 -26.03
N LYS A 222 -20.26 -11.02 -26.74
CA LYS A 222 -20.28 -11.04 -28.20
C LYS A 222 -21.31 -10.07 -28.76
N MET A 223 -22.48 -9.97 -28.12
CA MET A 223 -23.52 -9.02 -28.52
C MET A 223 -23.07 -7.56 -28.31
N ILE A 224 -22.38 -7.27 -27.20
CA ILE A 224 -21.85 -5.94 -26.89
C ILE A 224 -20.72 -5.57 -27.84
N ALA A 225 -19.79 -6.49 -28.12
CA ALA A 225 -18.67 -6.24 -29.03
C ALA A 225 -19.09 -5.93 -30.47
N ALA A 226 -20.26 -6.41 -30.90
CA ALA A 226 -20.84 -6.11 -32.22
C ALA A 226 -21.54 -4.74 -32.29
N ARG A 227 -21.71 -4.04 -31.15
CA ARG A 227 -22.37 -2.73 -31.11
C ARG A 227 -21.34 -1.61 -31.22
N PRO A 228 -21.68 -0.51 -31.90
CA PRO A 228 -20.83 0.68 -31.91
C PRO A 228 -20.72 1.27 -30.49
N PRO A 229 -19.51 1.65 -30.04
CA PRO A 229 -19.30 2.18 -28.71
C PRO A 229 -20.04 3.50 -28.52
N ALA A 230 -20.57 3.71 -27.30
CA ALA A 230 -21.16 4.98 -26.82
C ALA A 230 -22.39 5.53 -27.59
N LEU A 231 -22.98 4.80 -28.54
CA LEU A 231 -24.14 5.30 -29.32
C LEU A 231 -25.50 5.13 -28.61
N HIS A 232 -25.55 4.49 -27.45
CA HIS A 232 -26.80 4.19 -26.74
C HIS A 232 -27.24 5.27 -25.75
N GLY A 233 -26.44 6.33 -25.55
CA GLY A 233 -26.80 7.47 -24.68
C GLY A 233 -26.88 7.18 -23.18
N VAL A 234 -26.45 5.98 -22.73
CA VAL A 234 -26.48 5.60 -21.31
C VAL A 234 -25.10 5.81 -20.70
N THR A 235 -25.05 6.49 -19.55
CA THR A 235 -23.85 6.61 -18.72
C THR A 235 -24.01 5.74 -17.48
N PHE A 236 -23.00 4.91 -17.20
CA PHE A 236 -22.94 4.10 -16.00
C PHE A 236 -21.73 4.53 -15.17
N LEU A 237 -21.97 4.94 -13.92
CA LEU A 237 -20.93 5.27 -12.97
C LEU A 237 -20.60 4.02 -12.14
N PRO A 238 -19.40 3.42 -12.29
CA PRO A 238 -19.08 2.10 -11.75
C PRO A 238 -18.70 2.13 -10.25
N PHE A 239 -19.32 2.98 -9.44
CA PHE A 239 -19.00 3.17 -8.01
C PHE A 239 -19.92 2.33 -7.11
N LEU A 240 -19.88 1.00 -7.28
CA LEU A 240 -20.74 0.09 -6.53
C LEU A 240 -20.14 -0.40 -5.21
N GLY A 241 -18.86 -0.08 -4.96
CA GLY A 241 -18.13 -0.46 -3.75
C GLY A 241 -18.98 -0.38 -2.48
N ARG A 242 -19.27 -1.55 -1.89
CA ARG A 242 -19.95 -1.67 -0.60
C ARG A 242 -19.00 -1.18 0.51
N TYR A 243 -19.42 -0.17 1.27
CA TYR A 243 -18.71 0.39 2.43
C TYR A 243 -18.89 -0.42 3.72
#